data_AF-A0A0M8UPC6-F1
#
_entry.id   AF-A0A0M8UPC6-F1
#
_cell.length_a   1.000
_cell.length_b   1.000
_cell.length_c   1.000
_cell.angle_alpha   90.00
_cell.angle_beta   90.00
_cell.angle_gamma   90.00
#
_symmetry.space_group_name_H-M   'P 1'
#
loop_
_entity.id
_entity.type
_entity.pdbx_description
1 polymer ?
#
loop_
_entity_poly.entity_id
_entity_poly.type
_entity_poly.pdbx_seq_one_letter_code
_entity_poly.pdbx_strand_id
1 'polypeptide(L)'
;HYWTQHLRHTVRFNDGIHHLHHHNVTTYIELGPDPVLTAMTRTILGEDDVQAPPTTVSVLRKGHPEGRTLAAALAHAALRGAALDTEHLFPGARRVPLPTYAFQGVRYWLNSPATPEDVASLGLTPAEHPLLGAVTSLADGEGLLFTGRVARGSHPWVVDHAVAGTVLLPGTALVEMALAAGDRFGYDRLQELVLEAPLVVPEDGRIHLQVALGAEESGTRAVTVHSRAEGAADTEWTRHASGVLREAAPAAAVAEPSAWPPQGATEIAAGELYPRLADRGYGYGPAFRGVRRAWSHGNDVYAEIALPDGIEGDGFTLHPAVLDAALHGLLIADSEELTVPFSFSGLTLHATGATALRVRLTAGGGNSASLTATDTDGRPVVTIDEITLRPAGDLQDHGGRHDGLYSLVWKPLPPPAVDTPARRWAVVGSDPHGLVAAVAGTSYADAAALRAAVAAGGPVPDVVALSDEVSEVHAALGHTLATLQELLGDSALDSARIVVLTRGATALSPDEDVHNLPAAALTGLVRTAQNEHPGRLTHLDIDAATDAGSGAGLLAGAAHTAAATADTQLALRDGRLHTPRLENTPGGDTAGRALDPDGTVLITGGTGGLGRILARHLVTRHGVRHLLLTSR
;
A
#
# COMPACT_ATOMS: atom_id res chain seq x y z
N HIS A 1 -10.28 -76.52 -58.78
CA HIS A 1 -8.85 -76.78 -59.09
C HIS A 1 -7.89 -75.64 -58.71
N TYR A 2 -8.32 -74.59 -57.99
CA TYR A 2 -7.45 -73.46 -57.62
C TYR A 2 -6.20 -73.89 -56.83
N TRP A 3 -6.37 -74.64 -55.72
CA TRP A 3 -5.25 -75.07 -54.87
C TRP A 3 -4.18 -75.90 -55.62
N THR A 4 -4.61 -76.80 -56.50
CA THR A 4 -3.71 -77.59 -57.35
C THR A 4 -3.01 -76.77 -58.42
N GLN A 5 -3.62 -75.68 -58.90
CA GLN A 5 -3.00 -74.75 -59.85
C GLN A 5 -2.05 -73.78 -59.15
N HIS A 6 -2.38 -73.35 -57.93
CA HIS A 6 -1.56 -72.45 -57.11
C HIS A 6 -0.17 -73.04 -56.81
N LEU A 7 -0.10 -74.36 -56.60
CA LEU A 7 1.16 -75.07 -56.41
C LEU A 7 1.96 -75.32 -57.72
N ARG A 8 1.31 -75.24 -58.89
CA ARG A 8 1.88 -75.66 -60.18
C ARG A 8 2.21 -74.51 -61.14
N HIS A 9 1.58 -73.35 -60.97
CA HIS A 9 1.75 -72.20 -61.85
C HIS A 9 2.53 -71.07 -61.17
N THR A 10 3.11 -70.18 -61.98
CA THR A 10 3.83 -68.99 -61.50
C THR A 10 2.91 -68.07 -60.70
N VAL A 11 3.34 -67.68 -59.49
CA VAL A 11 2.62 -66.72 -58.64
C VAL A 11 2.77 -65.32 -59.21
N ARG A 12 1.66 -64.72 -59.66
CA ARG A 12 1.60 -63.37 -60.22
C ARG A 12 1.47 -62.28 -59.14
N PHE A 13 2.39 -62.23 -58.19
CA PHE A 13 2.34 -61.33 -57.02
C PHE A 13 2.35 -59.84 -57.42
N ASN A 14 3.22 -59.45 -58.36
CA ASN A 14 3.31 -58.08 -58.90
C ASN A 14 1.95 -57.57 -59.41
N ASP A 15 1.29 -58.38 -60.22
CA ASP A 15 0.01 -58.02 -60.83
C ASP A 15 -1.10 -57.89 -59.78
N GLY A 16 -1.05 -58.72 -58.73
CA GLY A 16 -1.94 -58.62 -57.57
C GLY A 16 -1.79 -57.32 -56.80
N ILE A 17 -0.55 -56.89 -56.53
CA ILE A 17 -0.28 -55.63 -55.84
C ILE A 17 -0.73 -54.42 -56.67
N HIS A 18 -0.43 -54.37 -57.98
CA HIS A 18 -0.94 -53.29 -58.83
C HIS A 18 -2.46 -53.30 -58.93
N HIS A 19 -3.10 -54.47 -58.96
CA HIS A 19 -4.55 -54.56 -58.96
C HIS A 19 -5.14 -53.96 -57.68
N LEU A 20 -4.62 -54.31 -56.51
CA LEU A 20 -5.05 -53.73 -55.22
C LEU A 20 -4.82 -52.22 -55.16
N HIS A 21 -3.67 -51.75 -55.65
CA HIS A 21 -3.36 -50.34 -55.68
C HIS A 21 -4.31 -49.54 -56.59
N HIS A 22 -4.64 -50.04 -57.77
CA HIS A 22 -5.66 -49.44 -58.65
C HIS A 22 -7.06 -49.42 -58.02
N HIS A 23 -7.33 -50.29 -57.05
CA HIS A 23 -8.57 -50.28 -56.26
C HIS A 23 -8.45 -49.44 -54.98
N ASN A 24 -7.49 -48.52 -54.91
CA ASN A 24 -7.25 -47.59 -53.81
C ASN A 24 -6.93 -48.27 -52.46
N VAL A 25 -6.33 -49.47 -52.49
CA VAL A 25 -5.77 -50.07 -51.28
C VAL A 25 -4.49 -49.32 -50.88
N THR A 26 -4.52 -48.72 -49.68
CA THR A 26 -3.44 -47.86 -49.17
C THR A 26 -2.67 -48.45 -47.99
N THR A 27 -3.12 -49.58 -47.44
CA THR A 27 -2.49 -50.26 -46.30
C THR A 27 -2.37 -51.75 -46.60
N TYR A 28 -1.14 -52.26 -46.55
CA TYR A 28 -0.79 -53.65 -46.83
C TYR A 28 -0.16 -54.27 -45.58
N ILE A 29 -0.73 -55.38 -45.12
CA ILE A 29 -0.28 -56.09 -43.93
C ILE A 29 0.22 -57.48 -44.35
N GLU A 30 1.52 -57.73 -44.16
CA GLU A 30 2.11 -59.05 -44.38
C GLU A 30 1.90 -59.94 -43.16
N LEU A 31 1.24 -61.07 -43.39
CA LEU A 31 1.08 -62.16 -42.44
C LEU A 31 2.12 -63.24 -42.76
N GLY A 32 3.25 -63.20 -42.06
CA GLY A 32 4.35 -64.13 -42.30
C GLY A 32 5.50 -63.90 -41.32
N PRO A 33 6.47 -64.84 -41.24
CA PRO A 33 7.52 -64.86 -40.23
C PRO A 33 8.60 -63.77 -40.42
N ASP A 34 8.64 -63.09 -41.56
CA ASP A 34 9.63 -62.06 -41.90
C ASP A 34 9.07 -61.10 -42.97
N PRO A 35 9.56 -59.85 -43.11
CA PRO A 35 8.95 -58.81 -43.94
C PRO A 35 9.35 -58.89 -45.42
N VAL A 36 9.30 -60.07 -46.02
CA VAL A 36 9.77 -60.30 -47.41
C VAL A 36 8.80 -59.68 -48.41
N LEU A 37 7.51 -59.96 -48.27
CA LEU A 37 6.48 -59.42 -49.15
C LEU A 37 6.30 -57.92 -48.93
N THR A 38 6.50 -57.44 -47.70
CA THR A 38 6.50 -56.02 -47.34
C THR A 38 7.53 -55.26 -48.16
N ALA A 39 8.78 -55.76 -48.21
CA ALA A 39 9.83 -55.14 -49.01
C ALA A 39 9.51 -55.19 -50.51
N MET A 40 9.04 -56.34 -51.01
CA MET A 40 8.63 -56.48 -52.42
C MET A 40 7.49 -55.54 -52.79
N THR A 41 6.46 -55.40 -51.94
CA THR A 41 5.34 -54.49 -52.15
C THR A 41 5.80 -53.04 -52.22
N ARG A 42 6.75 -52.61 -51.37
CA ARG A 42 7.34 -51.25 -51.49
C ARG A 42 8.03 -51.06 -52.83
N THR A 43 8.83 -52.03 -53.26
CA THR A 43 9.51 -51.97 -54.56
C THR A 43 8.53 -51.91 -55.73
N ILE A 44 7.42 -52.66 -55.68
CA ILE A 44 6.39 -52.68 -56.74
C ILE A 44 5.64 -51.34 -56.82
N LEU A 45 5.32 -50.73 -55.66
CA LEU A 45 4.53 -49.51 -55.59
C LEU A 45 5.36 -48.24 -55.83
N GLY A 46 6.70 -48.32 -55.73
CA GLY A 46 7.60 -47.17 -55.85
C GLY A 46 7.53 -46.22 -54.65
N GLU A 47 8.54 -45.36 -54.49
CA GLU A 47 8.57 -44.29 -53.47
C GLU A 47 8.20 -42.91 -54.06
N ASP A 48 7.90 -42.83 -55.35
CA ASP A 48 7.77 -41.55 -56.06
C ASP A 48 6.37 -40.92 -55.93
N ASP A 49 6.38 -39.73 -55.33
CA ASP A 49 5.45 -38.59 -55.47
C ASP A 49 3.93 -38.89 -55.44
N VAL A 50 3.47 -39.45 -54.32
CA VAL A 50 2.05 -39.42 -53.92
C VAL A 50 1.94 -38.65 -52.61
N GLN A 51 1.02 -37.69 -52.51
CA GLN A 51 0.75 -36.92 -51.27
C GLN A 51 0.51 -37.80 -50.02
N ALA A 52 0.21 -39.09 -50.19
CA ALA A 52 0.18 -40.10 -49.13
C ALA A 52 0.67 -41.47 -49.65
N PRO A 53 1.93 -41.87 -49.40
CA PRO A 53 2.43 -43.16 -49.86
C PRO A 53 1.72 -44.34 -49.18
N PRO A 54 1.56 -45.49 -49.87
CA PRO A 54 0.95 -46.68 -49.29
C PRO A 54 1.79 -47.23 -48.13
N THR A 55 1.13 -47.61 -47.04
CA THR A 55 1.80 -48.17 -45.85
C THR A 55 1.93 -49.68 -46.00
N THR A 56 3.14 -50.20 -45.75
CA THR A 56 3.44 -51.64 -45.79
C THR A 56 4.05 -52.06 -44.46
N VAL A 57 3.37 -52.97 -43.74
CA VAL A 57 3.78 -53.45 -42.41
C VAL A 57 3.75 -54.97 -42.35
N SER A 58 4.71 -55.56 -41.63
CA SER A 58 4.70 -56.98 -41.32
C SER A 58 4.32 -57.20 -39.86
N VAL A 59 3.53 -58.25 -39.59
CA VAL A 59 3.13 -58.61 -38.22
C VAL A 59 4.21 -59.39 -37.46
N LEU A 60 5.16 -60.02 -38.15
CA LEU A 60 6.33 -60.67 -37.55
C LEU A 60 7.63 -60.28 -38.27
N ARG A 61 8.73 -60.37 -37.52
CA ARG A 61 10.08 -60.16 -38.03
C ARG A 61 11.04 -61.05 -37.28
N LYS A 62 11.93 -61.74 -37.99
CA LYS A 62 12.91 -62.60 -37.36
C LYS A 62 13.79 -61.80 -36.38
N GLY A 63 14.04 -62.37 -35.20
CA GLY A 63 14.85 -61.74 -34.16
C GLY A 63 14.18 -60.58 -33.40
N HIS A 64 12.87 -60.36 -33.58
CA HIS A 64 12.11 -59.34 -32.84
C HIS A 64 10.98 -59.99 -32.01
N PRO A 65 10.61 -59.43 -30.85
CA PRO A 65 9.50 -59.96 -30.05
C PRO A 65 8.17 -59.87 -30.80
N GLU A 66 7.47 -61.00 -30.95
CA GLU A 66 6.24 -61.13 -31.75
C GLU A 66 5.14 -60.17 -31.28
N GLY A 67 4.93 -60.04 -29.97
CA GLY A 67 3.94 -59.12 -29.41
C GLY A 67 4.23 -57.65 -29.75
N ARG A 68 5.51 -57.26 -29.83
CA ARG A 68 5.91 -55.89 -30.18
C ARG A 68 5.74 -55.63 -31.67
N THR A 69 6.07 -56.57 -32.54
CA THR A 69 5.87 -56.43 -33.99
C THR A 69 4.40 -56.41 -34.37
N LEU A 70 3.57 -57.26 -33.72
CA LEU A 70 2.13 -57.25 -33.92
C LEU A 70 1.50 -55.93 -33.44
N ALA A 71 1.84 -55.47 -32.23
CA ALA A 71 1.32 -54.21 -31.69
C ALA A 71 1.70 -53.00 -32.57
N ALA A 72 2.93 -52.97 -33.10
CA ALA A 72 3.38 -51.93 -34.02
C ALA A 72 2.61 -51.97 -35.35
N ALA A 73 2.37 -53.15 -35.92
CA ALA A 73 1.59 -53.30 -37.14
C ALA A 73 0.14 -52.83 -36.96
N LEU A 74 -0.50 -53.18 -35.83
CA LEU A 74 -1.84 -52.72 -35.48
C LEU A 74 -1.90 -51.20 -35.24
N ALA A 75 -0.89 -50.64 -34.58
CA ALA A 75 -0.79 -49.19 -34.37
C ALA A 75 -0.67 -48.43 -35.70
N HIS A 76 0.16 -48.92 -36.63
CA HIS A 76 0.28 -48.34 -37.97
C HIS A 76 -1.02 -48.43 -38.77
N ALA A 77 -1.75 -49.55 -38.69
CA ALA A 77 -3.06 -49.68 -39.32
C ALA A 77 -4.07 -48.68 -38.74
N ALA A 78 -4.08 -48.51 -37.41
CA ALA A 78 -4.98 -47.58 -36.71
C ALA A 78 -4.70 -46.11 -37.04
N LEU A 79 -3.43 -45.71 -37.14
CA LEU A 79 -3.02 -44.37 -37.58
C LEU A 79 -3.48 -44.05 -39.02
N ARG A 80 -3.80 -45.08 -39.82
CA ARG A 80 -4.34 -44.97 -41.18
C ARG A 80 -5.87 -45.12 -41.24
N GLY A 81 -6.54 -45.17 -40.08
CA GLY A 81 -8.00 -45.20 -39.97
C GLY A 81 -8.61 -46.59 -39.84
N ALA A 82 -7.80 -47.66 -39.69
CA ALA A 82 -8.36 -48.97 -39.35
C ALA A 82 -8.98 -48.94 -37.94
N ALA A 83 -10.20 -49.46 -37.79
CA ALA A 83 -10.80 -49.63 -36.48
C ALA A 83 -10.08 -50.75 -35.71
N LEU A 84 -9.63 -50.46 -34.49
CA LEU A 84 -9.12 -51.47 -33.57
C LEU A 84 -10.22 -51.90 -32.61
N ASP A 85 -10.49 -53.20 -32.57
CA ASP A 85 -11.32 -53.80 -31.53
C ASP A 85 -10.49 -53.94 -30.24
N THR A 86 -10.60 -52.94 -29.37
CA THR A 86 -9.87 -52.91 -28.10
C THR A 86 -10.38 -53.96 -27.12
N GLU A 87 -11.63 -54.41 -27.22
CA GLU A 87 -12.16 -55.45 -26.34
C GLU A 87 -11.56 -56.81 -26.69
N HIS A 88 -11.38 -57.09 -27.97
CA HIS A 88 -10.73 -58.33 -28.42
C HIS A 88 -9.22 -58.35 -28.13
N LEU A 89 -8.54 -57.21 -28.27
CA LEU A 89 -7.10 -57.10 -28.02
C LEU A 89 -6.75 -57.11 -26.53
N PHE A 90 -7.63 -56.57 -25.68
CA PHE A 90 -7.38 -56.40 -24.25
C PHE A 90 -8.59 -56.86 -23.41
N PRO A 91 -8.92 -58.17 -23.42
CA PRO A 91 -10.07 -58.69 -22.69
C PRO A 91 -9.90 -58.46 -21.18
N GLY A 92 -10.89 -57.84 -20.54
CA GLY A 92 -10.88 -57.56 -19.10
C GLY A 92 -10.01 -56.37 -18.67
N ALA A 93 -9.47 -55.58 -19.60
CA ALA A 93 -8.72 -54.38 -19.27
C ALA A 93 -9.63 -53.27 -18.67
N ARG A 94 -9.07 -52.46 -17.76
CA ARG A 94 -9.74 -51.30 -17.16
C ARG A 94 -9.31 -50.01 -17.86
N ARG A 95 -10.26 -49.08 -18.06
CA ARG A 95 -9.95 -47.72 -18.51
C ARG A 95 -9.31 -46.93 -17.37
N VAL A 96 -8.25 -46.18 -17.67
CA VAL A 96 -7.57 -45.30 -16.71
C VAL A 96 -7.62 -43.86 -17.23
N PRO A 97 -7.73 -42.86 -16.35
CA PRO A 97 -7.63 -41.46 -16.77
C PRO A 97 -6.21 -41.19 -17.29
N LEU A 98 -6.13 -40.59 -18.47
CA LEU A 98 -4.89 -40.06 -19.03
C LEU A 98 -4.86 -38.54 -18.83
N PRO A 99 -3.68 -37.88 -18.93
CA PRO A 99 -3.61 -36.43 -19.00
C PRO A 99 -4.60 -35.88 -20.02
N THR A 100 -5.22 -34.75 -19.70
CA THR A 100 -6.17 -34.09 -20.60
C THR A 100 -5.47 -33.61 -21.87
N TYR A 101 -6.26 -33.34 -22.91
CA TYR A 101 -5.75 -32.80 -24.16
C TYR A 101 -4.96 -31.51 -23.91
N ALA A 102 -3.72 -31.44 -24.40
CA ALA A 102 -2.87 -30.27 -24.28
C ALA A 102 -3.35 -29.17 -25.23
N PHE A 103 -4.32 -28.37 -24.79
CA PHE A 103 -4.76 -27.19 -25.54
C PHE A 103 -3.58 -26.22 -25.73
N GLN A 104 -3.47 -25.61 -26.92
CA GLN A 104 -2.37 -24.74 -27.34
C GLN A 104 -2.25 -23.44 -26.52
N GLY A 105 -3.17 -23.17 -25.57
CA GLY A 105 -3.09 -22.04 -24.66
C GLY A 105 -3.19 -20.67 -25.32
N VAL A 106 -3.77 -20.58 -26.53
CA VAL A 106 -3.90 -19.31 -27.26
C VAL A 106 -5.13 -18.56 -26.77
N ARG A 107 -4.92 -17.32 -26.33
CA ARG A 107 -5.97 -16.45 -25.78
C ARG A 107 -6.78 -15.80 -26.91
N TYR A 108 -8.02 -16.24 -27.09
CA TYR A 108 -8.98 -15.62 -28.01
C TYR A 108 -10.07 -14.89 -27.20
N TRP A 109 -9.86 -13.59 -26.96
CA TRP A 109 -10.81 -12.70 -26.26
C TRP A 109 -11.13 -11.48 -27.12
N LEU A 110 -12.39 -11.04 -27.11
CA LEU A 110 -12.79 -9.75 -27.65
C LEU A 110 -12.38 -8.66 -26.65
N ASN A 111 -11.15 -8.17 -26.79
CA ASN A 111 -10.70 -6.97 -26.10
C ASN A 111 -11.18 -5.75 -26.89
N SER A 112 -12.45 -5.38 -26.75
CA SER A 112 -12.94 -4.13 -27.30
C SER A 112 -12.89 -3.07 -26.19
N PRO A 113 -12.03 -2.05 -26.27
CA PRO A 113 -12.23 -0.85 -25.46
C PRO A 113 -13.62 -0.28 -25.79
N ALA A 114 -14.30 0.31 -24.80
CA ALA A 114 -15.54 1.04 -25.06
C ALA A 114 -15.22 2.12 -26.11
N THR A 115 -15.93 2.11 -27.23
CA THR A 115 -15.67 3.11 -28.27
C THR A 115 -16.16 4.48 -27.78
N PRO A 116 -15.55 5.60 -28.20
CA PRO A 116 -16.05 6.94 -27.86
C PRO A 116 -17.53 7.13 -28.21
N GLU A 117 -18.01 6.44 -29.25
CA GLU A 117 -19.43 6.43 -29.67
C GLU A 117 -20.35 5.77 -28.62
N ASP A 118 -19.89 4.72 -27.93
CA ASP A 118 -20.68 4.05 -26.88
C ASP A 118 -20.91 4.94 -25.66
N VAL A 119 -19.92 5.76 -25.28
CA VAL A 119 -20.00 6.66 -24.11
C VAL A 119 -20.95 7.83 -24.38
N ALA A 120 -20.86 8.43 -25.57
CA ALA A 120 -21.74 9.51 -25.99
C ALA A 120 -23.21 9.06 -26.06
N SER A 121 -23.47 7.81 -26.45
CA SER A 121 -24.83 7.23 -26.47
C SER A 121 -25.49 7.17 -25.08
N LEU A 122 -24.69 7.14 -24.01
CA LEU A 122 -25.14 7.15 -22.61
C LEU A 122 -25.26 8.57 -22.03
N GLY A 123 -25.09 9.62 -22.86
CA GLY A 123 -25.13 11.02 -22.41
C GLY A 123 -23.90 11.44 -21.61
N LEU A 124 -22.78 10.72 -21.75
CA LEU A 124 -21.51 11.02 -21.11
C LEU A 124 -20.48 11.49 -22.14
N THR A 125 -19.46 12.21 -21.70
CA THR A 125 -18.35 12.62 -22.56
C THR A 125 -17.17 11.67 -22.34
N PRO A 126 -16.47 11.20 -23.40
CA PRO A 126 -15.21 10.48 -23.24
C PRO A 126 -14.20 11.30 -22.44
N ALA A 127 -13.50 10.66 -21.49
CA ALA A 127 -12.49 11.35 -20.68
C ALA A 127 -11.07 11.29 -21.27
N GLU A 128 -10.88 10.54 -22.37
CA GLU A 128 -9.59 10.39 -23.10
C GLU A 128 -8.40 10.02 -22.19
N HIS A 129 -8.66 9.20 -21.16
CA HIS A 129 -7.66 8.83 -20.16
C HIS A 129 -7.62 7.30 -19.95
N PRO A 130 -6.44 6.66 -19.80
CA PRO A 130 -6.36 5.19 -19.71
C PRO A 130 -7.08 4.56 -18.50
N LEU A 131 -7.25 5.31 -17.40
CA LEU A 131 -7.97 4.83 -16.20
C LEU A 131 -9.39 5.42 -16.08
N LEU A 132 -9.70 6.51 -16.77
CA LEU A 132 -10.98 7.22 -16.69
C LEU A 132 -11.64 7.17 -18.07
N GLY A 133 -12.76 6.46 -18.17
CA GLY A 133 -13.43 6.24 -19.45
C GLY A 133 -14.39 7.36 -19.84
N ALA A 134 -15.03 7.98 -18.85
CA ALA A 134 -16.07 8.97 -19.11
C ALA A 134 -16.12 10.06 -18.04
N VAL A 135 -16.63 11.23 -18.41
CA VAL A 135 -16.83 12.39 -17.55
C VAL A 135 -18.20 13.00 -17.77
N THR A 136 -18.81 13.52 -16.71
CA THR A 136 -20.07 14.26 -16.74
C THR A 136 -20.06 15.42 -15.75
N SER A 137 -20.88 16.43 -16.01
CA SER A 137 -21.09 17.56 -15.10
C SER A 137 -22.18 17.22 -14.09
N LEU A 138 -21.99 17.64 -12.84
CA LEU A 138 -23.01 17.51 -11.80
C LEU A 138 -24.11 18.56 -12.03
N ALA A 139 -25.37 18.15 -11.92
CA ALA A 139 -26.50 19.04 -12.25
C ALA A 139 -26.72 20.16 -11.21
N ASP A 140 -26.20 20.00 -10.00
CA ASP A 140 -26.35 20.91 -8.87
C ASP A 140 -25.20 21.90 -8.70
N GLY A 141 -24.19 21.89 -9.59
CA GLY A 141 -23.08 22.84 -9.53
C GLY A 141 -22.06 22.72 -10.66
N GLU A 142 -20.92 23.41 -10.53
CA GLU A 142 -19.82 23.37 -11.51
C GLU A 142 -18.87 22.18 -11.29
N GLY A 143 -19.34 21.12 -10.64
CA GLY A 143 -18.52 19.93 -10.37
C GLY A 143 -18.43 19.01 -11.59
N LEU A 144 -17.36 18.23 -11.66
CA LEU A 144 -17.20 17.15 -12.63
C LEU A 144 -17.08 15.82 -11.91
N LEU A 145 -17.66 14.79 -12.52
CA LEU A 145 -17.51 13.41 -12.10
C LEU A 145 -16.92 12.59 -13.24
N PHE A 146 -15.71 12.07 -13.01
CA PHE A 146 -15.09 11.08 -13.89
C PHE A 146 -15.39 9.68 -13.39
N THR A 147 -15.54 8.75 -14.32
CA THR A 147 -15.78 7.34 -14.02
C THR A 147 -14.82 6.47 -14.82
N GLY A 148 -14.37 5.39 -14.18
CA GLY A 148 -13.37 4.48 -14.74
C GLY A 148 -13.61 3.04 -14.31
N ARG A 149 -12.84 2.13 -14.93
CA ARG A 149 -12.76 0.74 -14.49
C ARG A 149 -11.31 0.29 -14.48
N VAL A 150 -10.91 -0.43 -13.44
CA VAL A 150 -9.59 -1.05 -13.34
C VAL A 150 -9.74 -2.54 -13.09
N ALA A 151 -8.98 -3.33 -13.83
CA ALA A 151 -8.86 -4.76 -13.63
C ALA A 151 -7.48 -5.22 -14.10
N ARG A 152 -6.93 -6.26 -13.46
CA ARG A 152 -5.63 -6.84 -13.81
C ARG A 152 -5.54 -7.24 -15.29
N GLY A 153 -6.67 -7.67 -15.88
CA GLY A 153 -6.74 -8.08 -17.27
C GLY A 153 -6.79 -6.95 -18.31
N SER A 154 -7.29 -5.76 -17.94
CA SER A 154 -7.39 -4.59 -18.84
C SER A 154 -6.23 -3.61 -18.67
N HIS A 155 -5.59 -3.63 -17.50
CA HIS A 155 -4.44 -2.79 -17.17
C HIS A 155 -3.30 -3.67 -16.66
N PRO A 156 -2.59 -4.39 -17.54
CA PRO A 156 -1.62 -5.41 -17.14
C PRO A 156 -0.48 -4.87 -16.28
N TRP A 157 -0.10 -3.60 -16.46
CA TRP A 157 0.94 -2.98 -15.63
C TRP A 157 0.56 -2.89 -14.16
N VAL A 158 -0.73 -2.88 -13.80
CA VAL A 158 -1.18 -2.75 -12.41
C VAL A 158 -0.72 -3.92 -11.54
N VAL A 159 -0.59 -5.14 -12.11
CA VAL A 159 -0.13 -6.30 -11.32
C VAL A 159 1.34 -6.22 -10.94
N ASP A 160 2.10 -5.35 -11.59
CA ASP A 160 3.53 -5.14 -11.31
C ASP A 160 3.76 -4.21 -10.12
N HIS A 161 2.71 -3.72 -9.45
CA HIS A 161 2.83 -2.94 -8.22
C HIS A 161 2.20 -3.68 -7.05
N ALA A 162 3.02 -4.45 -6.33
CA ALA A 162 2.61 -5.15 -5.12
C ALA A 162 3.41 -4.67 -3.89
N VAL A 163 2.74 -4.58 -2.74
CA VAL A 163 3.33 -4.23 -1.45
C VAL A 163 2.87 -5.27 -0.43
N ALA A 164 3.82 -5.89 0.29
CA ALA A 164 3.59 -7.02 1.19
C ALA A 164 2.77 -8.17 0.54
N GLY A 165 2.96 -8.41 -0.76
CA GLY A 165 2.24 -9.43 -1.53
C GLY A 165 0.84 -9.03 -2.02
N THR A 166 0.35 -7.84 -1.67
CA THR A 166 -0.96 -7.32 -2.11
C THR A 166 -0.78 -6.41 -3.32
N VAL A 167 -1.51 -6.66 -4.41
CA VAL A 167 -1.51 -5.80 -5.61
C VAL A 167 -2.30 -4.53 -5.32
N LEU A 168 -1.64 -3.38 -5.41
CA LEU A 168 -2.21 -2.06 -5.14
C LEU A 168 -2.13 -1.20 -6.39
N LEU A 169 -3.17 -0.41 -6.64
CA LEU A 169 -3.02 0.73 -7.54
C LEU A 169 -2.10 1.75 -6.82
N PRO A 170 -0.97 2.16 -7.42
CA PRO A 170 0.01 3.01 -6.75
C PRO A 170 -0.58 4.38 -6.42
N GLY A 171 -0.08 5.01 -5.36
CA GLY A 171 -0.48 6.37 -4.98
C GLY A 171 -0.26 7.39 -6.11
N THR A 172 0.75 7.16 -6.94
CA THR A 172 1.04 7.98 -8.12
C THR A 172 -0.03 7.89 -9.22
N ALA A 173 -0.80 6.81 -9.29
CA ALA A 173 -1.96 6.74 -10.17
C ALA A 173 -3.14 7.57 -9.64
N LEU A 174 -3.26 7.71 -8.31
CA LEU A 174 -4.25 8.61 -7.69
C LEU A 174 -3.88 10.08 -7.93
N VAL A 175 -2.59 10.40 -7.84
CA VAL A 175 -2.03 11.72 -8.22
C VAL A 175 -2.31 12.03 -9.68
N GLU A 176 -1.98 11.10 -10.59
CA GLU A 176 -2.22 11.24 -12.02
C GLU A 176 -3.70 11.56 -12.27
N MET A 177 -4.62 10.74 -11.74
CA MET A 177 -6.05 10.91 -12.01
C MET A 177 -6.58 12.26 -11.50
N ALA A 178 -6.03 12.75 -10.39
CA ALA A 178 -6.39 14.06 -9.86
C ALA A 178 -5.89 15.21 -10.76
N LEU A 179 -4.66 15.11 -11.30
CA LEU A 179 -4.11 16.08 -12.25
C LEU A 179 -4.86 16.06 -13.59
N ALA A 180 -5.10 14.87 -14.14
CA ALA A 180 -5.88 14.70 -15.38
C ALA A 180 -7.30 15.27 -15.24
N ALA A 181 -7.92 15.12 -14.07
CA ALA A 181 -9.20 15.73 -13.78
C ALA A 181 -9.09 17.27 -13.68
N GLY A 182 -8.04 17.79 -13.01
CA GLY A 182 -7.78 19.21 -12.85
C GLY A 182 -7.48 19.96 -14.15
N ASP A 183 -6.84 19.30 -15.12
CA ASP A 183 -6.52 19.86 -16.44
C ASP A 183 -7.76 20.40 -17.18
N ARG A 184 -8.95 19.82 -16.92
CA ARG A 184 -10.23 20.33 -17.46
C ARG A 184 -10.56 21.76 -17.05
N PHE A 185 -9.92 22.26 -15.99
CA PHE A 185 -10.05 23.62 -15.48
C PHE A 185 -8.74 24.42 -15.60
N GLY A 186 -7.70 23.87 -16.24
CA GLY A 186 -6.37 24.47 -16.27
C GLY A 186 -5.66 24.45 -14.92
N TYR A 187 -6.01 23.50 -14.03
CA TYR A 187 -5.33 23.32 -12.75
C TYR A 187 -4.25 22.25 -12.87
N ASP A 188 -3.01 22.72 -12.88
CA ASP A 188 -1.76 21.97 -13.04
C ASP A 188 -1.00 21.77 -11.71
N ARG A 189 -1.57 22.25 -10.58
CA ARG A 189 -1.01 22.08 -9.24
C ARG A 189 -1.97 21.39 -8.28
N LEU A 190 -1.51 20.28 -7.71
CA LEU A 190 -2.04 19.71 -6.47
C LEU A 190 -1.43 20.46 -5.30
N GLN A 191 -2.23 21.28 -4.63
CA GLN A 191 -1.80 21.94 -3.39
C GLN A 191 -1.52 20.89 -2.31
N GLU A 192 -2.40 19.92 -2.18
CA GLU A 192 -2.26 18.76 -1.31
C GLU A 192 -3.11 17.61 -1.87
N LEU A 193 -2.61 16.37 -1.74
CA LEU A 193 -3.36 15.14 -1.91
C LEU A 193 -3.00 14.18 -0.79
N VAL A 194 -3.98 13.84 0.05
CA VAL A 194 -3.86 12.86 1.13
C VAL A 194 -4.35 11.51 0.65
N LEU A 195 -3.54 10.47 0.87
CA LEU A 195 -3.89 9.07 0.60
C LEU A 195 -4.50 8.45 1.85
N GLU A 196 -5.82 8.30 1.83
CA GLU A 196 -6.61 7.87 2.99
C GLU A 196 -6.58 6.34 3.15
N ALA A 197 -6.77 5.60 2.04
CA ALA A 197 -6.83 4.14 2.04
C ALA A 197 -6.19 3.54 0.77
N PRO A 198 -5.41 2.45 0.89
CA PRO A 198 -4.86 1.75 -0.26
C PRO A 198 -5.98 1.21 -1.17
N LEU A 199 -5.77 1.28 -2.48
CA LEU A 199 -6.71 0.74 -3.46
C LEU A 199 -6.22 -0.63 -3.92
N VAL A 200 -6.73 -1.68 -3.29
CA VAL A 200 -6.38 -3.08 -3.59
C VAL A 200 -7.05 -3.51 -4.88
N VAL A 201 -6.29 -4.08 -5.81
CA VAL A 201 -6.82 -4.59 -7.09
C VAL A 201 -7.00 -6.10 -7.00
N PRO A 202 -8.25 -6.61 -6.97
CA PRO A 202 -8.52 -8.02 -6.74
C PRO A 202 -7.99 -8.89 -7.88
N GLU A 203 -7.71 -10.16 -7.56
CA GLU A 203 -7.29 -11.16 -8.56
C GLU A 203 -8.37 -11.38 -9.61
N ASP A 204 -9.61 -11.54 -9.15
CA ASP A 204 -10.81 -11.67 -9.97
C ASP A 204 -11.72 -10.46 -9.82
N GLY A 205 -12.36 -10.06 -10.92
CA GLY A 205 -13.33 -8.95 -10.95
C GLY A 205 -12.74 -7.62 -11.40
N ARG A 206 -13.57 -6.58 -11.31
CA ARG A 206 -13.22 -5.21 -11.72
C ARG A 206 -13.52 -4.24 -10.59
N ILE A 207 -12.82 -3.12 -10.59
CA ILE A 207 -13.07 -2.00 -9.70
C ILE A 207 -13.68 -0.87 -10.52
N HIS A 208 -14.78 -0.30 -10.06
CA HIS A 208 -15.27 0.98 -10.53
C HIS A 208 -14.52 2.10 -9.84
N LEU A 209 -14.08 3.09 -10.61
CA LEU A 209 -13.44 4.32 -10.11
C LEU A 209 -14.38 5.51 -10.26
N GLN A 210 -14.32 6.42 -9.31
CA GLN A 210 -14.90 7.75 -9.40
C GLN A 210 -13.89 8.80 -8.97
N VAL A 211 -13.71 9.84 -9.79
CA VAL A 211 -12.96 11.05 -9.41
C VAL A 211 -13.93 12.21 -9.45
N ALA A 212 -14.18 12.82 -8.29
CA ALA A 212 -15.13 13.92 -8.16
C ALA A 212 -14.39 15.22 -7.90
N LEU A 213 -14.70 16.24 -8.69
CA LEU A 213 -14.26 17.62 -8.51
C LEU A 213 -15.41 18.46 -7.98
N GLY A 214 -15.15 19.19 -6.89
CA GLY A 214 -16.09 20.14 -6.32
C GLY A 214 -16.26 21.41 -7.15
N ALA A 215 -17.16 22.28 -6.68
CA ALA A 215 -17.26 23.64 -7.19
C ALA A 215 -15.98 24.44 -6.89
N GLU A 216 -15.76 25.51 -7.66
CA GLU A 216 -14.67 26.43 -7.40
C GLU A 216 -14.94 27.25 -6.14
N GLU A 217 -13.93 27.31 -5.27
CA GLU A 217 -13.93 28.13 -4.07
C GLU A 217 -12.57 28.82 -3.93
N SER A 218 -12.55 30.14 -4.14
CA SER A 218 -11.36 31.00 -3.93
C SER A 218 -10.11 30.60 -4.73
N GLY A 219 -10.27 30.26 -6.00
CA GLY A 219 -9.24 29.83 -6.93
C GLY A 219 -8.79 28.38 -6.74
N THR A 220 -9.58 27.58 -6.00
CA THR A 220 -9.27 26.19 -5.71
C THR A 220 -10.48 25.28 -5.95
N ARG A 221 -10.23 23.99 -6.19
CA ARG A 221 -11.27 22.95 -6.26
C ARG A 221 -10.87 21.74 -5.45
N ALA A 222 -11.80 21.23 -4.64
CA ALA A 222 -11.62 19.95 -3.97
C ALA A 222 -11.64 18.80 -4.99
N VAL A 223 -10.79 17.80 -4.80
CA VAL A 223 -10.75 16.55 -5.58
C VAL A 223 -10.84 15.36 -4.64
N THR A 224 -11.58 14.32 -5.03
CA THR A 224 -11.65 13.06 -4.29
C THR A 224 -11.64 11.87 -5.23
N VAL A 225 -10.97 10.80 -4.84
CA VAL A 225 -10.89 9.55 -5.61
C VAL A 225 -11.53 8.43 -4.81
N HIS A 226 -12.49 7.74 -5.41
CA HIS A 226 -13.27 6.69 -4.80
C HIS A 226 -13.23 5.42 -5.65
N SER A 227 -13.41 4.28 -4.99
CA SER A 227 -13.58 3.01 -5.68
C SER A 227 -14.64 2.10 -5.05
N ARG A 228 -15.11 1.15 -5.85
CA ARG A 228 -16.02 0.09 -5.42
C ARG A 228 -15.86 -1.15 -6.30
N ALA A 229 -15.95 -2.34 -5.72
CA ALA A 229 -15.93 -3.59 -6.48
C ALA A 229 -17.16 -3.71 -7.42
N GLU A 230 -16.95 -4.25 -8.63
CA GLU A 230 -18.01 -4.56 -9.59
C GLU A 230 -18.90 -5.71 -9.06
N GLY A 231 -20.22 -5.58 -9.22
CA GLY A 231 -21.20 -6.54 -8.68
C GLY A 231 -21.64 -6.26 -7.23
N ALA A 232 -20.99 -5.31 -6.56
CA ALA A 232 -21.32 -4.88 -5.21
C ALA A 232 -22.19 -3.59 -5.24
N ALA A 233 -23.33 -3.63 -5.95
CA ALA A 233 -24.14 -2.43 -6.18
C ALA A 233 -24.63 -1.75 -4.88
N ASP A 234 -24.78 -2.55 -3.81
CA ASP A 234 -25.22 -2.12 -2.48
C ASP A 234 -24.06 -1.82 -1.50
N THR A 235 -22.79 -2.01 -1.90
CA THR A 235 -21.66 -1.62 -1.04
C THR A 235 -21.34 -0.14 -1.20
N GLU A 236 -20.94 0.48 -0.09
CA GLU A 236 -20.50 1.87 -0.03
C GLU A 236 -19.22 2.07 -0.85
N TRP A 237 -19.05 3.29 -1.40
CA TRP A 237 -17.81 3.68 -2.05
C TRP A 237 -16.71 3.89 -1.00
N THR A 238 -15.51 3.37 -1.27
CA THR A 238 -14.33 3.65 -0.44
C THR A 238 -13.61 4.87 -1.00
N ARG A 239 -13.34 5.87 -0.15
CA ARG A 239 -12.50 7.02 -0.54
C ARG A 239 -11.03 6.66 -0.32
N HIS A 240 -10.25 6.80 -1.38
CA HIS A 240 -8.82 6.47 -1.39
C HIS A 240 -7.94 7.72 -1.29
N ALA A 241 -8.40 8.84 -1.82
CA ALA A 241 -7.69 10.10 -1.72
C ALA A 241 -8.64 11.30 -1.68
N SER A 242 -8.20 12.35 -1.00
CA SER A 242 -8.80 13.68 -1.05
C SER A 242 -7.72 14.75 -1.14
N GLY A 243 -8.03 15.86 -1.80
CA GLY A 243 -7.04 16.90 -2.04
C GLY A 243 -7.64 18.18 -2.60
N VAL A 244 -6.75 19.12 -2.91
CA VAL A 244 -7.09 20.45 -3.42
C VAL A 244 -6.24 20.77 -4.65
N LEU A 245 -6.91 21.11 -5.74
CA LEU A 245 -6.33 21.54 -7.01
C LEU A 245 -6.42 23.07 -7.14
N ARG A 246 -5.44 23.63 -7.85
CA ARG A 246 -5.40 25.05 -8.23
C ARG A 246 -4.49 25.27 -9.44
N GLU A 247 -4.56 26.47 -9.99
CA GLU A 247 -3.56 26.94 -10.96
C GLU A 247 -2.21 27.14 -10.26
N ALA A 248 -1.13 26.67 -10.90
CA ALA A 248 0.23 26.91 -10.47
C ALA A 248 0.60 28.39 -10.60
N ALA A 249 1.37 28.90 -9.63
CA ALA A 249 2.08 30.15 -9.86
C ALA A 249 3.15 29.93 -10.96
N PRO A 250 3.54 30.97 -11.70
CA PRO A 250 4.62 30.88 -12.69
C PRO A 250 5.84 30.20 -12.09
N ALA A 251 6.31 29.12 -12.73
CA ALA A 251 7.35 28.27 -12.19
C ALA A 251 8.64 29.07 -11.90
N ALA A 252 9.17 28.95 -10.69
CA ALA A 252 10.55 29.31 -10.43
C ALA A 252 11.45 28.33 -11.21
N ALA A 253 12.55 28.83 -11.77
CA ALA A 253 13.50 27.97 -12.49
C ALA A 253 13.99 26.85 -11.57
N VAL A 254 13.78 25.59 -11.98
CA VAL A 254 14.37 24.44 -11.29
C VAL A 254 15.88 24.50 -11.50
N ALA A 255 16.64 24.65 -10.42
CA ALA A 255 18.09 24.70 -10.49
C ALA A 255 18.64 23.29 -10.78
N GLU A 256 18.93 23.01 -12.05
CA GLU A 256 19.68 21.81 -12.42
C GLU A 256 21.16 21.94 -12.03
N PRO A 257 21.82 20.83 -11.65
CA PRO A 257 23.26 20.82 -11.51
C PRO A 257 23.91 21.05 -12.89
N SER A 258 25.05 21.74 -12.91
CA SER A 258 25.81 22.03 -14.14
C SER A 258 26.38 20.79 -14.84
N ALA A 259 26.32 19.62 -14.19
CA ALA A 259 26.70 18.31 -14.71
C ALA A 259 25.78 17.22 -14.14
N TRP A 260 25.48 16.19 -14.95
CA TRP A 260 24.66 15.05 -14.56
C TRP A 260 25.41 13.71 -14.78
N PRO A 261 25.57 12.87 -13.75
CA PRO A 261 25.31 13.14 -12.34
C PRO A 261 26.23 14.25 -11.79
N PRO A 262 25.92 14.85 -10.63
CA PRO A 262 26.79 15.85 -10.00
C PRO A 262 28.21 15.31 -9.76
N GLN A 263 29.21 16.18 -9.90
CA GLN A 263 30.60 15.82 -9.63
C GLN A 263 30.77 15.41 -8.17
N GLY A 264 31.35 14.22 -7.94
CA GLY A 264 31.53 13.66 -6.59
C GLY A 264 30.35 12.81 -6.09
N ALA A 265 29.29 12.65 -6.88
CA ALA A 265 28.21 11.71 -6.56
C ALA A 265 28.70 10.26 -6.63
N THR A 266 28.25 9.43 -5.68
CA THR A 266 28.59 8.00 -5.61
C THR A 266 27.47 7.18 -6.25
N GLU A 267 27.82 6.31 -7.20
CA GLU A 267 26.84 5.48 -7.89
C GLU A 267 26.29 4.37 -6.96
N ILE A 268 24.97 4.22 -6.97
CA ILE A 268 24.24 3.19 -6.25
C ILE A 268 24.05 2.02 -7.22
N ALA A 269 24.43 0.81 -6.81
CA ALA A 269 24.37 -0.37 -7.66
C ALA A 269 22.91 -0.73 -8.02
N ALA A 270 22.41 -0.22 -9.15
CA ALA A 270 21.02 -0.37 -9.59
C ALA A 270 20.59 -1.84 -9.77
N GLY A 271 21.54 -2.74 -10.11
CA GLY A 271 21.28 -4.17 -10.25
C GLY A 271 20.84 -4.87 -8.95
N GLU A 272 21.15 -4.29 -7.79
CA GLU A 272 20.75 -4.83 -6.48
C GLU A 272 19.53 -4.13 -5.88
N LEU A 273 19.07 -3.01 -6.46
CA LEU A 273 17.97 -2.20 -5.93
C LEU A 273 16.68 -3.02 -5.79
N TYR A 274 16.17 -3.54 -6.90
CA TYR A 274 14.89 -4.25 -6.91
C TYR A 274 14.89 -5.57 -6.13
N PRO A 275 15.96 -6.39 -6.15
CA PRO A 275 16.10 -7.52 -5.23
C PRO A 275 15.98 -7.11 -3.75
N ARG A 276 16.69 -6.06 -3.31
CA ARG A 276 16.62 -5.57 -1.93
C ARG A 276 15.23 -5.04 -1.56
N LEU A 277 14.57 -4.35 -2.49
CA LEU A 277 13.20 -3.87 -2.30
C LEU A 277 12.21 -5.05 -2.19
N ALA A 278 12.38 -6.10 -2.99
CA ALA A 278 11.56 -7.30 -2.89
C ALA A 278 11.71 -8.00 -1.53
N ASP A 279 12.93 -8.09 -0.99
CA ASP A 279 13.19 -8.66 0.34
C ASP A 279 12.51 -7.87 1.47
N ARG A 280 12.29 -6.56 1.27
CA ARG A 280 11.55 -5.68 2.19
C ARG A 280 10.03 -5.72 2.00
N GLY A 281 9.54 -6.42 0.97
CA GLY A 281 8.10 -6.56 0.68
C GLY A 281 7.59 -5.72 -0.49
N TYR A 282 8.44 -4.97 -1.20
CA TYR A 282 8.06 -4.26 -2.43
C TYR A 282 8.16 -5.19 -3.65
N GLY A 283 7.04 -5.79 -4.02
CA GLY A 283 6.89 -6.64 -5.19
C GLY A 283 6.74 -5.85 -6.49
N TYR A 284 7.78 -5.11 -6.88
CA TYR A 284 7.79 -4.38 -8.16
C TYR A 284 8.10 -5.32 -9.33
N GLY A 285 7.15 -5.48 -10.24
CA GLY A 285 7.28 -6.19 -11.52
C GLY A 285 7.85 -5.30 -12.63
N PRO A 286 7.95 -5.81 -13.88
CA PRO A 286 8.61 -5.13 -14.99
C PRO A 286 8.20 -3.68 -15.20
N ALA A 287 6.90 -3.34 -15.14
CA ALA A 287 6.42 -1.99 -15.39
C ALA A 287 6.92 -0.95 -14.37
N PHE A 288 7.18 -1.35 -13.12
CA PHE A 288 7.64 -0.47 -12.05
C PHE A 288 9.16 -0.47 -11.86
N ARG A 289 9.90 -1.20 -12.70
CA ARG A 289 11.37 -1.24 -12.65
C ARG A 289 12.01 -0.15 -13.53
N GLY A 290 11.61 1.10 -13.30
CA GLY A 290 12.00 2.24 -14.14
C GLY A 290 13.36 2.87 -13.83
N VAL A 291 13.99 2.59 -12.70
CA VAL A 291 15.29 3.16 -12.31
C VAL A 291 16.40 2.54 -13.16
N ARG A 292 17.06 3.36 -13.98
CA ARG A 292 18.19 2.94 -14.84
C ARG A 292 19.53 3.09 -14.13
N ARG A 293 19.74 4.24 -13.50
CA ARG A 293 20.94 4.56 -12.71
C ARG A 293 20.56 5.46 -11.56
N ALA A 294 21.28 5.38 -10.44
CA ALA A 294 21.07 6.23 -9.28
C ALA A 294 22.39 6.58 -8.61
N TRP A 295 22.46 7.74 -7.96
CA TRP A 295 23.63 8.24 -7.26
C TRP A 295 23.23 8.96 -5.97
N SER A 296 24.07 8.85 -4.95
CA SER A 296 23.94 9.61 -3.70
C SER A 296 24.98 10.72 -3.64
N HIS A 297 24.57 11.92 -3.21
CA HIS A 297 25.48 13.04 -2.96
C HIS A 297 24.94 13.92 -1.83
N GLY A 298 25.59 13.89 -0.66
CA GLY A 298 25.09 14.55 0.54
C GLY A 298 23.75 13.94 0.99
N ASN A 299 22.72 14.78 1.15
CA ASN A 299 21.35 14.36 1.49
C ASN A 299 20.48 14.09 0.25
N ASP A 300 21.07 14.19 -0.95
CA ASP A 300 20.34 14.11 -2.21
C ASP A 300 20.57 12.76 -2.89
N VAL A 301 19.51 12.24 -3.49
CA VAL A 301 19.54 11.10 -4.40
C VAL A 301 19.21 11.60 -5.80
N TYR A 302 20.07 11.26 -6.75
CA TYR A 302 19.89 11.53 -8.17
C TYR A 302 19.55 10.23 -8.88
N ALA A 303 18.58 10.23 -9.79
CA ALA A 303 18.22 9.04 -10.53
C ALA A 303 17.86 9.34 -12.00
N GLU A 304 18.25 8.44 -12.89
CA GLU A 304 17.75 8.38 -14.25
C GLU A 304 16.64 7.33 -14.32
N ILE A 305 15.44 7.78 -14.66
CA ILE A 305 14.22 6.96 -14.76
C ILE A 305 13.84 6.86 -16.23
N ALA A 306 13.41 5.68 -16.67
CA ALA A 306 12.77 5.52 -17.98
C ALA A 306 11.67 4.47 -17.91
N LEU A 307 10.56 4.75 -18.58
CA LEU A 307 9.47 3.80 -18.78
C LEU A 307 10.04 2.51 -19.41
N PRO A 308 9.79 1.33 -18.81
CA PRO A 308 10.26 0.06 -19.36
C PRO A 308 9.67 -0.24 -20.74
N ASP A 309 10.43 -0.98 -21.57
CA ASP A 309 10.01 -1.34 -22.94
C ASP A 309 8.73 -2.18 -22.91
N GLY A 310 7.80 -1.89 -23.83
CA GLY A 310 6.52 -2.62 -23.96
C GLY A 310 5.40 -2.12 -23.06
N ILE A 311 5.63 -1.05 -22.28
CA ILE A 311 4.58 -0.31 -21.58
C ILE A 311 4.18 0.91 -22.40
N GLU A 312 2.90 1.02 -22.75
CA GLU A 312 2.36 2.18 -23.47
C GLU A 312 2.19 3.35 -22.50
N GLY A 313 2.77 4.50 -22.85
CA GLY A 313 2.71 5.73 -22.05
C GLY A 313 1.59 6.70 -22.46
N ASP A 314 0.92 6.45 -23.58
CA ASP A 314 0.02 7.40 -24.22
C ASP A 314 -1.26 7.65 -23.40
N GLY A 315 -1.71 8.91 -23.38
CA GLY A 315 -2.95 9.33 -22.72
C GLY A 315 -2.84 9.65 -21.22
N PHE A 316 -1.71 9.32 -20.57
CA PHE A 316 -1.43 9.83 -19.22
C PHE A 316 -0.81 11.22 -19.27
N THR A 317 -1.08 12.03 -18.25
CA THR A 317 -0.35 13.29 -18.04
C THR A 317 1.13 13.01 -17.75
N LEU A 318 1.41 12.16 -16.76
CA LEU A 318 2.69 11.51 -16.51
C LEU A 318 2.40 10.07 -16.10
N HIS A 319 3.00 9.09 -16.78
CA HIS A 319 2.68 7.68 -16.54
C HIS A 319 2.91 7.30 -15.06
N PRO A 320 1.94 6.67 -14.36
CA PRO A 320 2.04 6.40 -12.93
C PRO A 320 3.29 5.61 -12.53
N ALA A 321 3.72 4.64 -13.34
CA ALA A 321 4.93 3.87 -13.07
C ALA A 321 6.24 4.68 -13.22
N VAL A 322 6.26 5.72 -14.07
CA VAL A 322 7.42 6.62 -14.21
C VAL A 322 7.49 7.53 -12.99
N LEU A 323 6.36 8.10 -12.57
CA LEU A 323 6.29 8.90 -11.36
C LEU A 323 6.60 8.06 -10.12
N ASP A 324 6.14 6.81 -10.05
CA ASP A 324 6.42 5.90 -8.93
C ASP A 324 7.91 5.55 -8.86
N ALA A 325 8.52 5.18 -9.99
CA ALA A 325 9.95 4.91 -10.07
C ALA A 325 10.80 6.14 -9.68
N ALA A 326 10.31 7.35 -9.92
CA ALA A 326 10.95 8.58 -9.45
C ALA A 326 10.97 8.69 -7.91
N LEU A 327 10.06 8.01 -7.20
CA LEU A 327 10.02 7.96 -5.74
C LEU A 327 10.94 6.87 -5.15
N HIS A 328 11.41 5.92 -5.96
CA HIS A 328 12.20 4.77 -5.45
C HIS A 328 13.52 5.18 -4.82
N GLY A 329 14.05 6.38 -5.14
CA GLY A 329 15.21 6.96 -4.47
C GLY A 329 15.02 7.12 -2.96
N LEU A 330 13.78 7.31 -2.49
CA LEU A 330 13.42 7.38 -1.07
C LEU A 330 13.58 6.02 -0.35
N LEU A 331 13.53 4.94 -1.11
CA LEU A 331 13.59 3.58 -0.59
C LEU A 331 15.02 3.02 -0.59
N ILE A 332 16.00 3.77 -1.11
CA ILE A 332 17.40 3.33 -1.23
C ILE A 332 18.11 3.28 0.12
N ALA A 333 17.73 4.12 1.08
CA ALA A 333 18.29 4.07 2.42
C ALA A 333 17.98 2.71 3.08
N ASP A 334 18.98 2.13 3.75
CA ASP A 334 18.81 0.90 4.55
C ASP A 334 17.90 1.19 5.74
N SER A 335 16.62 0.91 5.56
CA SER A 335 15.60 0.87 6.61
C SER A 335 14.90 -0.47 6.53
N GLU A 336 14.67 -1.10 7.68
CA GLU A 336 13.88 -2.33 7.76
C GLU A 336 12.37 -2.05 7.63
N GLU A 337 11.95 -0.79 7.70
CA GLU A 337 10.55 -0.41 7.66
C GLU A 337 10.01 -0.34 6.22
N LEU A 338 8.87 -1.02 6.00
CA LEU A 338 8.10 -0.96 4.77
C LEU A 338 7.20 0.29 4.82
N THR A 339 7.53 1.28 4.01
CA THR A 339 6.79 2.56 3.95
C THR A 339 6.11 2.76 2.60
N VAL A 340 5.02 3.55 2.60
CA VAL A 340 4.26 3.95 1.42
C VAL A 340 3.99 5.45 1.46
N PRO A 341 3.77 6.11 0.30
CA PRO A 341 3.32 7.49 0.28
C PRO A 341 2.03 7.69 1.08
N PHE A 342 1.99 8.74 1.89
CA PHE A 342 0.83 9.17 2.67
C PHE A 342 0.22 10.46 2.12
N SER A 343 1.05 11.44 1.78
CA SER A 343 0.58 12.70 1.19
C SER A 343 1.59 13.28 0.21
N PHE A 344 1.06 14.03 -0.75
CA PHE A 344 1.81 14.84 -1.71
C PHE A 344 1.39 16.29 -1.53
N SER A 345 2.33 17.17 -1.22
CA SER A 345 2.11 18.60 -1.02
C SER A 345 2.86 19.40 -2.07
N GLY A 346 2.16 20.37 -2.68
CA GLY A 346 2.74 21.27 -3.66
C GLY A 346 3.26 20.59 -4.92
N LEU A 347 2.57 19.56 -5.41
CA LEU A 347 2.94 18.89 -6.66
C LEU A 347 2.48 19.75 -7.84
N THR A 348 3.43 20.15 -8.69
CA THR A 348 3.17 20.89 -9.93
C THR A 348 3.68 20.10 -11.13
N LEU A 349 2.81 19.92 -12.12
CA LEU A 349 3.16 19.33 -13.41
C LEU A 349 3.48 20.43 -14.41
N HIS A 350 4.69 20.41 -14.97
CA HIS A 350 5.19 21.42 -15.91
C HIS A 350 5.09 20.96 -17.38
N ALA A 351 5.14 19.65 -17.61
CA ALA A 351 5.07 19.05 -18.93
C ALA A 351 4.41 17.67 -18.87
N THR A 352 3.72 17.28 -19.95
CA THR A 352 3.05 15.97 -20.08
C THR A 352 3.79 15.05 -21.04
N GLY A 353 3.54 13.74 -20.95
CA GLY A 353 4.03 12.74 -21.91
C GLY A 353 5.51 12.34 -21.77
N ALA A 354 6.20 12.81 -20.72
CA ALA A 354 7.58 12.41 -20.47
C ALA A 354 7.67 10.91 -20.11
N THR A 355 8.47 10.17 -20.87
CA THR A 355 8.74 8.74 -20.63
C THR A 355 10.10 8.48 -19.97
N ALA A 356 10.94 9.50 -19.86
CA ALA A 356 12.22 9.45 -19.18
C ALA A 356 12.44 10.70 -18.34
N LEU A 357 12.98 10.54 -17.13
CA LEU A 357 13.19 11.61 -16.17
C LEU A 357 14.62 11.58 -15.61
N ARG A 358 15.17 12.77 -15.38
CA ARG A 358 16.26 13.01 -14.44
C ARG A 358 15.66 13.54 -13.15
N VAL A 359 15.84 12.79 -12.07
CA VAL A 359 15.18 13.05 -10.79
C VAL A 359 16.22 13.43 -9.75
N ARG A 360 15.97 14.51 -9.02
CA ARG A 360 16.66 14.86 -7.77
C ARG A 360 15.66 14.77 -6.64
N LEU A 361 15.96 13.91 -5.68
CA LEU A 361 15.26 13.73 -4.43
C LEU A 361 16.10 14.30 -3.30
N THR A 362 15.51 15.10 -2.43
CA THR A 362 16.18 15.66 -1.24
C THR A 362 15.47 15.13 -0.01
N ALA A 363 16.16 14.37 0.85
CA ALA A 363 15.58 13.89 2.09
C ALA A 363 15.28 15.06 3.05
N GLY A 364 14.06 15.12 3.57
CA GLY A 364 13.62 16.04 4.61
C GLY A 364 13.77 15.44 6.02
N GLY A 365 13.27 16.15 7.03
CA GLY A 365 13.15 15.62 8.40
C GLY A 365 11.84 14.85 8.58
N GLY A 366 11.85 13.72 9.27
CA GLY A 366 10.62 13.00 9.67
C GLY A 366 9.86 12.33 8.52
N ASN A 367 10.45 11.29 7.90
CA ASN A 367 9.86 10.52 6.80
C ASN A 367 9.32 11.36 5.63
N SER A 368 9.84 12.57 5.42
CA SER A 368 9.46 13.44 4.30
C SER A 368 10.62 13.68 3.32
N ALA A 369 10.28 14.08 2.08
CA ALA A 369 11.25 14.42 1.06
C ALA A 369 10.66 15.34 -0.02
N SER A 370 11.51 16.10 -0.71
CA SER A 370 11.12 16.86 -1.90
C SER A 370 11.66 16.23 -3.18
N LEU A 371 10.97 16.46 -4.31
CA LEU A 371 11.34 15.91 -5.61
C LEU A 371 11.32 17.00 -6.68
N THR A 372 12.35 17.01 -7.53
CA THR A 372 12.33 17.75 -8.80
C THR A 372 12.72 16.79 -9.92
N ALA A 373 11.97 16.81 -11.03
CA ALA A 373 12.29 16.00 -12.19
C ALA A 373 12.25 16.82 -13.49
N THR A 374 13.20 16.52 -14.37
CA THR A 374 13.33 17.09 -15.71
C THR A 374 13.35 16.01 -16.77
N ASP A 375 13.13 16.37 -18.03
CA ASP A 375 13.35 15.48 -19.18
C ASP A 375 14.86 15.30 -19.46
N THR A 376 15.21 14.53 -20.49
CA THR A 376 16.62 14.31 -20.87
C THR A 376 17.34 15.57 -21.38
N ASP A 377 16.57 16.58 -21.80
CA ASP A 377 17.06 17.88 -22.27
C ASP A 377 17.13 18.93 -21.14
N GLY A 378 16.75 18.56 -19.90
CA GLY A 378 16.76 19.44 -18.73
C GLY A 378 15.52 20.33 -18.59
N ARG A 379 14.45 20.09 -19.34
CA ARG A 379 13.19 20.84 -19.18
C ARG A 379 12.42 20.32 -17.96
N PRO A 380 11.88 21.18 -17.08
CA PRO A 380 11.06 20.76 -15.95
C PRO A 380 9.86 19.91 -16.39
N VAL A 381 9.64 18.80 -15.69
CA VAL A 381 8.47 17.92 -15.89
C VAL A 381 7.57 17.92 -14.67
N VAL A 382 8.11 17.67 -13.48
CA VAL A 382 7.33 17.67 -12.24
C VAL A 382 8.17 18.17 -11.06
N THR A 383 7.54 18.95 -10.18
CA THR A 383 8.09 19.34 -8.87
C THR A 383 7.13 18.90 -7.79
N ILE A 384 7.67 18.42 -6.67
CA ILE A 384 6.92 18.07 -5.47
C ILE A 384 7.63 18.73 -4.29
N ASP A 385 6.95 19.66 -3.64
CA ASP A 385 7.51 20.40 -2.50
C ASP A 385 7.75 19.47 -1.32
N GLU A 386 6.80 18.56 -1.04
CA GLU A 386 6.94 17.57 0.01
C GLU A 386 6.13 16.29 -0.27
N ILE A 387 6.75 15.14 0.03
CA ILE A 387 6.17 13.81 0.02
C ILE A 387 6.35 13.26 1.42
N THR A 388 5.26 12.90 2.09
CA THR A 388 5.33 12.25 3.41
C THR A 388 5.14 10.74 3.24
N LEU A 389 5.99 9.95 3.88
CA LEU A 389 5.89 8.49 3.92
C LEU A 389 5.36 8.03 5.28
N ARG A 390 4.59 6.95 5.28
CA ARG A 390 4.15 6.27 6.50
C ARG A 390 4.42 4.76 6.42
N PRO A 391 4.52 4.05 7.56
CA PRO A 391 4.57 2.59 7.55
C PRO A 391 3.33 2.02 6.87
N ALA A 392 3.50 0.96 6.07
CA ALA A 392 2.42 0.38 5.26
C ALA A 392 1.27 -0.20 6.10
N GLY A 393 1.52 -0.52 7.38
CA GLY A 393 0.54 -1.17 8.25
C GLY A 393 0.16 -2.57 7.77
N ASP A 394 -0.92 -3.12 8.33
CA ASP A 394 -1.39 -4.46 7.97
C ASP A 394 -2.32 -4.41 6.75
N LEU A 395 -1.74 -4.53 5.55
CA LEU A 395 -2.47 -4.42 4.27
C LEU A 395 -3.46 -5.57 4.02
N GLN A 396 -3.39 -6.67 4.79
CA GLN A 396 -4.26 -7.84 4.62
C GLN A 396 -5.65 -7.65 5.25
N ASP A 397 -5.81 -6.70 6.17
CA ASP A 397 -7.06 -6.46 6.90
C ASP A 397 -8.00 -5.46 6.18
N HIS A 398 -7.57 -4.91 5.04
CA HIS A 398 -8.25 -3.80 4.34
C HIS A 398 -9.42 -4.22 3.44
N GLY A 399 -9.79 -5.51 3.44
CA GLY A 399 -11.02 -6.02 2.82
C GLY A 399 -12.29 -5.67 3.60
N GLY A 400 -12.15 -5.12 4.80
CA GLY A 400 -13.21 -4.54 5.59
C GLY A 400 -12.75 -3.18 6.11
N ARG A 401 -13.63 -2.19 6.00
CA ARG A 401 -13.43 -0.85 6.56
C ARG A 401 -12.89 -0.97 8.00
N HIS A 402 -11.75 -0.34 8.32
CA HIS A 402 -11.38 -0.04 9.71
C HIS A 402 -12.32 1.06 10.24
N ASP A 403 -13.61 0.78 10.27
CA ASP A 403 -14.64 1.65 10.81
C ASP A 403 -14.90 1.37 12.29
N GLY A 404 -13.83 0.99 12.99
CA GLY A 404 -13.83 0.78 14.43
C GLY A 404 -13.45 2.07 15.13
N LEU A 405 -14.18 2.42 16.19
CA LEU A 405 -13.71 3.41 17.15
C LEU A 405 -12.38 2.91 17.73
N TYR A 406 -11.38 3.78 17.84
CA TYR A 406 -10.18 3.43 18.60
C TYR A 406 -10.45 3.64 20.09
N SER A 407 -10.04 2.68 20.91
CA SER A 407 -10.02 2.84 22.35
C SER A 407 -8.59 3.02 22.84
N LEU A 408 -8.42 3.85 23.87
CA LEU A 408 -7.15 4.00 24.56
C LEU A 408 -7.03 2.86 25.57
N VAL A 409 -6.07 1.97 25.37
CA VAL A 409 -5.80 0.84 26.27
C VAL A 409 -4.44 1.04 26.92
N TRP A 410 -4.40 0.95 28.25
CA TRP A 410 -3.17 1.09 29.03
C TRP A 410 -2.48 -0.26 29.18
N LYS A 411 -1.30 -0.40 28.59
CA LYS A 411 -0.52 -1.64 28.66
C LYS A 411 0.57 -1.53 29.72
N PRO A 412 0.77 -2.56 30.54
CA PRO A 412 1.86 -2.59 31.51
C PRO A 412 3.20 -2.59 30.78
N LEU A 413 4.13 -1.75 31.24
CA LEU A 413 5.52 -1.79 30.84
C LEU A 413 6.29 -2.81 31.69
N PRO A 414 7.37 -3.40 31.15
CA PRO A 414 8.31 -4.16 31.95
C PRO A 414 8.79 -3.32 33.14
N PRO A 415 9.09 -3.95 34.30
CA PRO A 415 9.66 -3.23 35.43
C PRO A 415 10.96 -2.52 35.01
N PRO A 416 11.24 -1.33 35.55
CA PRO A 416 12.42 -0.56 35.19
C PRO A 416 13.70 -1.38 35.43
N ALA A 417 14.66 -1.24 34.52
CA ALA A 417 15.98 -1.84 34.69
C ALA A 417 16.68 -1.23 35.92
N VAL A 418 17.31 -2.08 36.75
CA VAL A 418 17.89 -1.70 38.05
C VAL A 418 19.12 -0.77 37.88
N ASP A 419 19.76 -0.78 36.71
CA ASP A 419 20.87 0.11 36.37
C ASP A 419 20.38 1.28 35.52
N THR A 420 19.99 2.37 36.19
CA THR A 420 19.75 3.64 35.49
C THR A 420 21.00 4.52 35.56
N PRO A 421 21.49 5.10 34.45
CA PRO A 421 22.60 6.05 34.49
C PRO A 421 22.28 7.25 35.37
N ALA A 422 23.28 7.74 36.10
CA ALA A 422 23.15 8.96 36.90
C ALA A 422 22.80 10.15 36.00
N ARG A 423 21.71 10.85 36.33
CA ARG A 423 21.22 12.04 35.62
C ARG A 423 21.14 13.21 36.57
N ARG A 424 21.39 14.41 36.06
CA ARG A 424 21.23 15.66 36.80
C ARG A 424 19.78 16.12 36.66
N TRP A 425 19.06 16.07 37.77
CA TRP A 425 17.65 16.45 37.85
C TRP A 425 17.50 17.86 38.41
N ALA A 426 16.75 18.69 37.70
CA ALA A 426 16.18 19.93 38.23
C ALA A 426 14.67 19.71 38.42
N VAL A 427 14.16 19.87 39.63
CA VAL A 427 12.71 19.80 39.91
C VAL A 427 12.21 21.22 40.12
N VAL A 428 11.25 21.63 39.29
CA VAL A 428 10.62 22.95 39.32
C VAL A 428 9.24 22.82 39.92
N GLY A 429 8.93 23.69 40.89
CA GLY A 429 7.65 23.74 41.57
C GLY A 429 7.74 23.42 43.07
N SER A 430 6.57 23.26 43.67
CA SER A 430 6.33 23.02 45.09
C SER A 430 6.71 21.61 45.58
N ASP A 431 6.90 20.68 44.64
CA ASP A 431 7.24 19.27 44.87
C ASP A 431 6.40 18.55 45.94
N PRO A 432 5.05 18.57 45.86
CA PRO A 432 4.19 17.93 46.86
C PRO A 432 4.33 16.40 46.89
N HIS A 433 4.98 15.81 45.88
CA HIS A 433 5.14 14.37 45.68
C HIS A 433 6.52 13.85 46.11
N GLY A 434 7.41 14.71 46.60
CA GLY A 434 8.75 14.33 47.07
C GLY A 434 9.68 13.81 45.96
N LEU A 435 9.48 14.27 44.72
CA LEU A 435 10.30 13.87 43.58
C LEU A 435 11.77 14.26 43.77
N VAL A 436 12.05 15.42 44.36
CA VAL A 436 13.42 15.91 44.66
C VAL A 436 14.20 14.85 45.44
N ALA A 437 13.59 14.31 46.50
CA ALA A 437 14.21 13.28 47.33
C ALA A 437 14.34 11.94 46.57
N ALA A 438 13.34 11.57 45.77
CA ALA A 438 13.34 10.31 45.03
C ALA A 438 14.44 10.23 43.96
N VAL A 439 14.70 11.32 43.24
CA VAL A 439 15.71 11.36 42.16
C VAL A 439 17.04 12.00 42.57
N ALA A 440 17.19 12.36 43.85
CA ALA A 440 18.33 13.12 44.37
C ALA A 440 18.62 14.40 43.54
N GLY A 441 17.54 15.12 43.19
CA GLY A 441 17.59 16.31 42.35
C GLY A 441 17.80 17.62 43.11
N THR A 442 17.91 18.72 42.37
CA THR A 442 17.94 20.09 42.91
C THR A 442 16.58 20.75 42.73
N SER A 443 16.02 21.34 43.78
CA SER A 443 14.74 22.05 43.74
C SER A 443 14.91 23.51 43.28
N TYR A 444 14.00 23.97 42.44
CA TYR A 444 13.87 25.34 41.97
C TYR A 444 12.42 25.81 42.13
N ALA A 445 12.25 27.06 42.57
CA ALA A 445 10.91 27.62 42.81
C ALA A 445 10.09 27.76 41.51
N ASP A 446 10.74 28.13 40.41
CA ASP A 446 10.15 28.34 39.08
C ASP A 446 11.19 28.13 37.97
N ALA A 447 10.75 28.19 36.71
CA ALA A 447 11.63 28.07 35.54
C ALA A 447 12.67 29.19 35.48
N ALA A 448 12.31 30.41 35.90
CA ALA A 448 13.22 31.56 35.92
C ALA A 448 14.41 31.34 36.87
N ALA A 449 14.19 30.76 38.05
CA ALA A 449 15.22 30.42 39.02
C ALA A 449 16.18 29.36 38.47
N LEU A 450 15.67 28.33 37.78
CA LEU A 450 16.49 27.33 37.10
C LEU A 450 17.37 27.96 36.02
N ARG A 451 16.77 28.77 35.15
CA ARG A 451 17.49 29.45 34.07
C ARG A 451 18.55 30.40 34.59
N ALA A 452 18.26 31.15 35.67
CA ALA A 452 19.24 32.01 36.32
C ALA A 452 20.43 31.23 36.90
N ALA A 453 20.19 30.05 37.48
CA ALA A 453 21.26 29.20 37.99
C ALA A 453 22.16 28.66 36.88
N VAL A 454 21.58 28.25 35.74
CA VAL A 454 22.35 27.82 34.55
C VAL A 454 23.13 28.99 33.96
N ALA A 455 22.50 30.16 33.82
CA ALA A 455 23.14 31.37 33.30
C ALA A 455 24.30 31.87 34.20
N ALA A 456 24.22 31.63 35.51
CA ALA A 456 25.30 31.92 36.46
C ALA A 456 26.47 30.91 36.41
N GLY A 457 26.47 29.98 35.44
CA GLY A 457 27.51 28.96 35.28
C GLY A 457 27.23 27.65 36.01
N GLY A 458 26.01 27.44 36.50
CA GLY A 458 25.57 26.16 37.04
C GLY A 458 25.50 25.06 35.97
N PRO A 459 25.53 23.77 36.35
CA PRO A 459 25.43 22.68 35.40
C PRO A 459 24.05 22.64 34.74
N VAL A 460 24.02 22.47 33.41
CA VAL A 460 22.77 22.21 32.67
C VAL A 460 22.19 20.85 33.10
N PRO A 461 20.91 20.77 33.52
CA PRO A 461 20.30 19.52 33.90
C PRO A 461 20.10 18.59 32.69
N ASP A 462 20.16 17.28 32.92
CA ASP A 462 19.79 16.29 31.91
C ASP A 462 18.26 16.12 31.85
N VAL A 463 17.58 16.37 32.99
CA VAL A 463 16.12 16.30 33.11
C VAL A 463 15.58 17.47 33.93
N VAL A 464 14.55 18.12 33.43
CA VAL A 464 13.74 19.10 34.15
C VAL A 464 12.38 18.48 34.46
N ALA A 465 12.06 18.30 35.73
CA ALA A 465 10.78 17.76 36.15
C ALA A 465 9.88 18.87 36.70
N LEU A 466 8.63 18.93 36.24
CA LEU A 466 7.60 19.79 36.82
C LEU A 466 6.82 18.99 37.85
N SER A 467 6.88 19.40 39.12
CA SER A 467 6.22 18.73 40.25
C SER A 467 5.50 19.80 41.07
N ASP A 468 4.21 19.99 40.81
CA ASP A 468 3.41 21.02 41.45
C ASP A 468 2.08 20.51 41.96
N GLU A 469 1.56 21.18 42.99
CA GLU A 469 0.19 20.94 43.45
C GLU A 469 -0.81 21.60 42.50
N VAL A 470 -1.76 20.80 42.01
CA VAL A 470 -2.74 21.22 41.02
C VAL A 470 -4.14 21.22 41.64
N SER A 471 -4.74 22.40 41.81
CA SER A 471 -6.04 22.56 42.47
C SER A 471 -7.09 23.31 41.63
N GLU A 472 -6.68 24.31 40.86
CA GLU A 472 -7.59 25.12 40.03
C GLU A 472 -7.25 24.99 38.54
N VAL A 473 -8.20 24.50 37.73
CA VAL A 473 -8.00 24.13 36.32
C VAL A 473 -7.36 25.26 35.50
N HIS A 474 -7.91 26.48 35.58
CA HIS A 474 -7.45 27.60 34.75
C HIS A 474 -6.05 28.10 35.17
N ALA A 475 -5.82 28.22 36.47
CA ALA A 475 -4.52 28.65 37.00
C ALA A 475 -3.44 27.62 36.68
N ALA A 476 -3.75 26.33 36.84
CA ALA A 476 -2.84 25.23 36.52
C ALA A 476 -2.42 25.19 35.06
N LEU A 477 -3.40 25.31 34.13
CA LEU A 477 -3.14 25.35 32.70
C LEU A 477 -2.29 26.56 32.33
N GLY A 478 -2.63 27.75 32.84
CA GLY A 478 -1.88 28.98 32.57
C GLY A 478 -0.45 28.92 33.09
N HIS A 479 -0.26 28.44 34.32
CA HIS A 479 1.06 28.30 34.93
C HIS A 479 1.92 27.26 34.20
N THR A 480 1.37 26.06 33.94
CA THR A 480 2.09 24.99 33.23
C THR A 480 2.46 25.43 31.81
N LEU A 481 1.56 26.10 31.09
CA LEU A 481 1.84 26.63 29.76
C LEU A 481 2.98 27.65 29.79
N ALA A 482 2.94 28.62 30.71
CA ALA A 482 3.99 29.63 30.83
C ALA A 482 5.36 28.99 31.16
N THR A 483 5.39 28.06 32.11
CA THR A 483 6.60 27.30 32.49
C THR A 483 7.15 26.50 31.31
N LEU A 484 6.30 25.78 30.57
CA LEU A 484 6.74 25.03 29.39
C LEU A 484 7.28 25.95 28.29
N GLN A 485 6.63 27.08 28.01
CA GLN A 485 7.10 28.07 27.03
C GLN A 485 8.46 28.65 27.43
N GLU A 486 8.67 28.96 28.71
CA GLU A 486 9.94 29.48 29.20
C GLU A 486 11.08 28.46 29.09
N LEU A 487 10.82 27.18 29.41
CA LEU A 487 11.82 26.11 29.34
C LEU A 487 12.14 25.72 27.90
N LEU A 488 11.12 25.58 27.05
CA LEU A 488 11.28 25.18 25.65
C LEU A 488 11.85 26.31 24.78
N GLY A 489 11.67 27.57 25.19
CA GLY A 489 12.24 28.73 24.51
C GLY A 489 13.69 29.06 24.88
N ASP A 490 14.31 28.34 25.82
CA ASP A 490 15.70 28.56 26.23
C ASP A 490 16.65 27.53 25.60
N SER A 491 17.49 28.00 24.67
CA SER A 491 18.43 27.14 23.95
C SER A 491 19.52 26.52 24.84
N ALA A 492 19.78 27.07 26.03
CA ALA A 492 20.69 26.46 27.00
C ALA A 492 20.13 25.15 27.57
N LEU A 493 18.82 24.92 27.46
CA LEU A 493 18.11 23.74 27.95
C LEU A 493 17.68 22.79 26.83
N ASP A 494 18.11 22.99 25.57
CA ASP A 494 17.65 22.18 24.42
C ASP A 494 17.94 20.68 24.56
N SER A 495 19.04 20.33 25.24
CA SER A 495 19.40 18.94 25.52
C SER A 495 18.66 18.32 26.70
N ALA A 496 18.00 19.13 27.53
CA ALA A 496 17.30 18.65 28.71
C ALA A 496 15.94 18.06 28.31
N ARG A 497 15.60 16.91 28.90
CA ARG A 497 14.27 16.32 28.76
C ARG A 497 13.33 16.86 29.83
N ILE A 498 12.08 17.12 29.47
CA ILE A 498 11.07 17.64 30.40
C ILE A 498 10.14 16.50 30.82
N VAL A 499 9.96 16.31 32.13
CA VAL A 499 8.99 15.37 32.70
C VAL A 499 7.92 16.16 33.42
N VAL A 500 6.67 16.08 32.98
CA VAL A 500 5.54 16.69 33.68
C VAL A 500 4.93 15.64 34.60
N LEU A 501 5.02 15.84 35.91
CA LEU A 501 4.46 14.95 36.91
C LEU A 501 3.04 15.41 37.28
N THR A 502 2.09 14.49 37.25
CA THR A 502 0.73 14.70 37.77
C THR A 502 0.34 13.57 38.71
N ARG A 503 -0.72 13.78 39.50
CA ARG A 503 -1.28 12.76 40.40
C ARG A 503 -2.77 12.60 40.15
N GLY A 504 -3.19 11.36 39.88
CA GLY A 504 -4.60 10.99 39.67
C GLY A 504 -5.26 11.70 38.48
N ALA A 505 -4.45 12.12 37.49
CA ALA A 505 -4.92 12.85 36.31
C ALA A 505 -5.56 11.95 35.26
N THR A 506 -5.28 10.64 35.32
CA THR A 506 -5.64 9.69 34.27
C THR A 506 -6.30 8.43 34.84
N ALA A 507 -7.42 8.02 34.25
CA ALA A 507 -7.99 6.70 34.45
C ALA A 507 -7.36 5.71 33.46
N LEU A 508 -6.90 4.55 33.95
CA LEU A 508 -6.30 3.50 33.12
C LEU A 508 -7.34 2.54 32.53
N SER A 509 -8.53 2.48 33.14
CA SER A 509 -9.64 1.66 32.67
C SER A 509 -10.96 2.44 32.63
N PRO A 510 -11.96 2.02 31.84
CA PRO A 510 -13.26 2.69 31.76
C PRO A 510 -14.04 2.71 33.09
N ASP A 511 -13.74 1.80 34.01
CA ASP A 511 -14.40 1.68 35.31
C ASP A 511 -13.66 2.46 36.44
N GLU A 512 -12.55 3.12 36.12
CA GLU A 512 -11.76 3.93 37.05
C GLU A 512 -12.15 5.41 36.96
N ASP A 513 -12.35 6.06 38.10
CA ASP A 513 -12.63 7.49 38.17
C ASP A 513 -11.34 8.32 38.08
N VAL A 514 -11.42 9.47 37.42
CA VAL A 514 -10.35 10.48 37.47
C VAL A 514 -10.43 11.23 38.80
N HIS A 515 -9.43 11.04 39.66
CA HIS A 515 -9.42 11.59 41.01
C HIS A 515 -8.90 13.04 41.12
N ASN A 516 -8.28 13.57 40.07
CA ASN A 516 -7.77 14.95 40.02
C ASN A 516 -8.11 15.62 38.68
N LEU A 517 -9.31 16.21 38.59
CA LEU A 517 -9.78 16.89 37.37
C LEU A 517 -8.91 18.10 36.95
N PRO A 518 -8.41 18.94 37.88
CA PRO A 518 -7.42 19.97 37.54
C PRO A 518 -6.17 19.43 36.85
N ALA A 519 -5.58 18.35 37.37
CA ALA A 519 -4.41 17.72 36.74
C ALA A 519 -4.76 17.00 35.42
N ALA A 520 -5.96 16.43 35.31
CA ALA A 520 -6.44 15.80 34.08
C ALA A 520 -6.43 16.77 32.88
N ALA A 521 -6.77 18.04 33.11
CA ALA A 521 -6.73 19.07 32.08
C ALA A 521 -5.32 19.31 31.51
N LEU A 522 -4.26 19.12 32.33
CA LEU A 522 -2.87 19.25 31.89
C LEU A 522 -2.49 18.18 30.86
N THR A 523 -3.10 17.00 30.90
CA THR A 523 -2.84 15.91 29.94
C THR A 523 -3.02 16.37 28.49
N GLY A 524 -4.09 17.13 28.22
CA GLY A 524 -4.35 17.67 26.89
C GLY A 524 -3.32 18.72 26.45
N LEU A 525 -2.95 19.62 27.37
CA LEU A 525 -1.92 20.65 27.13
C LEU A 525 -0.56 20.03 26.83
N VAL A 526 -0.11 19.07 27.66
CA VAL A 526 1.18 18.39 27.48
C VAL A 526 1.21 17.61 26.17
N ARG A 527 0.10 16.98 25.79
CA ARG A 527 -0.02 16.29 24.49
C ARG A 527 0.17 17.22 23.30
N THR A 528 -0.39 18.43 23.35
CA THR A 528 -0.14 19.45 22.33
C THR A 528 1.33 19.85 22.28
N ALA A 529 1.94 20.13 23.43
CA ALA A 529 3.37 20.49 23.50
C ALA A 529 4.29 19.36 22.98
N GLN A 530 3.92 18.09 23.18
CA GLN A 530 4.64 16.93 22.64
C GLN A 530 4.62 16.85 21.12
N ASN A 531 3.51 17.26 20.49
CA ASN A 531 3.42 17.31 19.03
C ASN A 531 4.28 18.43 18.45
N GLU A 532 4.37 19.57 19.15
CA GLU A 532 5.21 20.71 18.73
C GLU A 532 6.71 20.46 18.99
N HIS A 533 7.04 19.69 20.03
CA HIS A 533 8.42 19.37 20.42
C HIS A 533 8.64 17.86 20.61
N PRO A 534 8.67 17.07 19.51
CA PRO A 534 8.81 15.62 19.57
C PRO A 534 10.05 15.16 20.36
N GLY A 535 9.87 14.15 21.22
CA GLY A 535 10.96 13.55 22.01
C GLY A 535 11.45 14.35 23.21
N ARG A 536 10.96 15.58 23.42
CA ARG A 536 11.41 16.45 24.52
C ARG A 536 10.60 16.34 25.81
N LEU A 537 9.33 15.94 25.75
CA LEU A 537 8.42 15.94 26.90
C LEU A 537 7.82 14.56 27.15
N THR A 538 7.78 14.14 28.42
CA THR A 538 7.02 12.96 28.86
C THR A 538 6.08 13.35 30.00
N HIS A 539 4.84 12.88 29.93
CA HIS A 539 3.86 13.01 31.01
C HIS A 539 3.89 11.77 31.89
N LEU A 540 4.10 11.93 33.20
CA LEU A 540 4.07 10.86 34.19
C LEU A 540 2.96 11.12 35.20
N ASP A 541 1.97 10.23 35.27
CA ASP A 541 0.86 10.34 36.23
C ASP A 541 0.96 9.27 37.33
N ILE A 542 0.97 9.67 38.60
CA ILE A 542 1.12 8.76 39.75
C ILE A 542 -0.17 8.60 40.55
N ASP A 543 -0.27 7.52 41.33
CA ASP A 543 -1.37 7.30 42.28
C ASP A 543 -1.07 7.86 43.69
N ALA A 544 -2.09 7.83 44.55
CA ALA A 544 -1.95 8.25 45.96
C ALA A 544 -1.21 7.22 46.84
N ALA A 545 -1.13 5.95 46.42
CA ALA A 545 -0.45 4.90 47.18
C ALA A 545 1.08 5.05 47.16
N THR A 546 1.60 5.80 46.18
CA THR A 546 3.02 6.11 46.01
C THR A 546 3.58 7.04 47.12
N ASP A 547 2.72 7.73 47.89
CA ASP A 547 3.12 8.66 48.96
C ASP A 547 3.49 7.96 50.30
N ALA A 548 3.14 6.67 50.48
CA ALA A 548 3.51 5.92 51.68
C ALA A 548 4.99 5.50 51.61
N GLY A 549 5.79 5.75 52.66
CA GLY A 549 7.28 5.71 52.70
C GLY A 549 8.06 4.52 52.09
N SER A 550 7.40 3.50 51.57
CA SER A 550 7.95 2.48 50.65
C SER A 550 7.93 2.87 49.16
N GLY A 551 7.28 3.97 48.77
CA GLY A 551 7.05 4.40 47.38
C GLY A 551 8.17 5.22 46.74
N ALA A 552 9.13 5.75 47.51
CA ALA A 552 10.20 6.60 46.98
C ALA A 552 11.06 5.88 45.90
N GLY A 553 11.33 4.58 46.07
CA GLY A 553 12.05 3.78 45.07
C GLY A 553 11.25 3.56 43.79
N LEU A 554 9.93 3.43 43.89
CA LEU A 554 9.04 3.26 42.74
C LEU A 554 8.90 4.57 41.96
N LEU A 555 8.72 5.70 42.66
CA LEU A 555 8.70 7.03 42.06
C LEU A 555 10.03 7.34 41.36
N ALA A 556 11.15 7.03 42.00
CA ALA A 556 12.48 7.18 41.41
C ALA A 556 12.61 6.39 40.10
N GLY A 557 12.25 5.09 40.11
CA GLY A 557 12.29 4.24 38.91
C GLY A 557 11.34 4.72 37.81
N ALA A 558 10.15 5.18 38.17
CA ALA A 558 9.17 5.74 37.25
C ALA A 558 9.65 7.03 36.58
N ALA A 559 10.20 7.97 37.36
CA ALA A 559 10.75 9.22 36.85
C ALA A 559 11.92 8.95 35.89
N HIS A 560 12.85 8.08 36.29
CA HIS A 560 13.97 7.68 35.44
C HIS A 560 13.53 7.02 34.13
N THR A 561 12.49 6.18 34.18
CA THR A 561 11.90 5.58 32.98
C THR A 561 11.26 6.64 32.09
N ALA A 562 10.50 7.57 32.67
CA ALA A 562 9.88 8.70 31.94
C ALA A 562 10.92 9.55 31.22
N ALA A 563 12.09 9.73 31.82
CA ALA A 563 13.17 10.49 31.22
C ALA A 563 13.94 9.72 30.12
N ALA A 564 13.79 8.40 30.03
CA ALA A 564 14.54 7.57 29.08
C ALA A 564 13.69 6.98 27.95
N THR A 565 12.39 6.75 28.19
CA THR A 565 11.49 6.06 27.27
C THR A 565 11.30 6.81 25.95
N ALA A 566 10.89 6.12 24.87
CA ALA A 566 10.34 6.79 23.69
C ALA A 566 8.86 7.16 23.87
N ASP A 567 8.18 6.58 24.87
CA ASP A 567 6.78 6.86 25.17
C ASP A 567 6.58 8.30 25.66
N THR A 568 5.50 8.92 25.20
CA THR A 568 5.14 10.29 25.56
C THR A 568 4.30 10.35 26.84
N GLN A 569 3.66 9.25 27.23
CA GLN A 569 2.82 9.21 28.43
C GLN A 569 3.00 7.90 29.20
N LEU A 570 3.17 8.04 30.52
CA LEU A 570 3.30 6.95 31.49
C LEU A 570 2.34 7.16 32.66
N ALA A 571 1.85 6.07 33.24
CA ALA A 571 1.11 6.09 34.49
C ALA A 571 1.66 5.02 35.46
N LEU A 572 1.97 5.41 36.70
CA LEU A 572 2.34 4.50 37.77
C LEU A 572 1.08 4.15 38.58
N ARG A 573 0.68 2.88 38.56
CA ARG A 573 -0.43 2.33 39.34
C ARG A 573 -0.02 1.05 40.03
N ASP A 574 -0.24 0.95 41.34
CA ASP A 574 0.06 -0.25 42.14
C ASP A 574 1.51 -0.75 41.94
N GLY A 575 2.46 0.18 41.82
CA GLY A 575 3.88 -0.11 41.62
C GLY A 575 4.25 -0.61 40.21
N ARG A 576 3.35 -0.50 39.22
CA ARG A 576 3.59 -0.85 37.82
C ARG A 576 3.41 0.34 36.90
N LEU A 577 4.35 0.50 35.97
CA LEU A 577 4.23 1.49 34.91
C LEU A 577 3.32 0.97 33.80
N HIS A 578 2.49 1.86 33.27
CA HIS A 578 1.64 1.62 32.13
C HIS A 578 1.86 2.72 31.10
N THR A 579 1.64 2.40 29.83
CA THR A 579 1.68 3.37 28.74
C THR A 579 0.45 3.18 27.85
N PRO A 580 -0.15 4.28 27.33
CA PRO A 580 -1.34 4.15 26.51
C PRO A 580 -0.99 3.66 25.10
N ARG A 581 -1.87 2.84 24.54
CA ARG A 581 -1.85 2.41 23.14
C ARG A 581 -3.25 2.60 22.56
N LEU A 582 -3.31 2.94 21.28
CA LEU A 582 -4.57 2.90 20.54
C LEU A 582 -4.78 1.49 20.04
N GLU A 583 -5.93 0.91 20.36
CA GLU A 583 -6.36 -0.37 19.81
C GLU A 583 -7.67 -0.18 19.05
N ASN A 584 -7.81 -0.91 17.93
CA ASN A 584 -9.07 -0.94 17.19
C ASN A 584 -10.11 -1.64 18.07
N THR A 585 -11.22 -0.96 18.35
CA THR A 585 -12.36 -1.61 18.99
C THR A 585 -13.06 -2.41 17.89
N PRO A 586 -13.06 -3.76 17.93
CA PRO A 586 -13.80 -4.52 16.95
C PRO A 586 -15.22 -3.99 16.90
N GLY A 587 -15.75 -3.78 15.70
CA GLY A 587 -17.13 -3.38 15.43
C GLY A 587 -18.10 -4.46 15.88
N GLY A 588 -18.07 -4.80 17.16
CA GLY A 588 -19.17 -5.45 17.83
C GLY A 588 -20.34 -4.49 17.76
N ASP A 589 -21.50 -5.06 17.50
CA ASP A 589 -22.79 -4.43 17.67
C ASP A 589 -22.92 -4.06 19.16
N THR A 590 -22.20 -3.02 19.60
CA THR A 590 -22.55 -2.33 20.82
C THR A 590 -23.89 -1.76 20.47
N ALA A 591 -24.95 -2.46 20.90
CA ALA A 591 -26.25 -1.88 21.09
C ALA A 591 -26.02 -0.66 21.99
N GLY A 592 -25.66 0.45 21.34
CA GLY A 592 -25.30 1.69 21.99
C GLY A 592 -26.48 2.02 22.85
N ARG A 593 -26.24 2.25 24.15
CA ARG A 593 -27.28 2.63 25.08
C ARG A 593 -28.07 3.76 24.41
N ALA A 594 -29.32 3.46 24.04
CA ALA A 594 -30.13 4.41 23.29
C ALA A 594 -30.15 5.72 24.08
N LEU A 595 -29.87 6.83 23.40
CA LEU A 595 -29.99 8.15 24.02
C LEU A 595 -31.42 8.29 24.55
N ASP A 596 -31.55 8.59 25.83
CA ASP A 596 -32.85 8.85 26.44
C ASP A 596 -33.45 10.10 25.77
N PRO A 597 -34.57 9.99 25.04
CA PRO A 597 -35.19 11.13 24.38
C PRO A 597 -35.62 12.23 25.36
N ASP A 598 -35.88 11.85 26.61
CA ASP A 598 -36.30 12.75 27.69
C ASP A 598 -35.11 13.24 28.55
N GLY A 599 -33.88 12.77 28.27
CA GLY A 599 -32.64 13.25 28.87
C GLY A 599 -32.12 14.55 28.22
N THR A 600 -31.31 15.31 28.96
CA THR A 600 -30.64 16.52 28.42
C THR A 600 -29.28 16.16 27.83
N VAL A 601 -29.06 16.44 26.54
CA VAL A 601 -27.75 16.32 25.89
C VAL A 601 -27.06 17.68 25.86
N LEU A 602 -25.89 17.77 26.48
CA LEU A 602 -25.01 18.93 26.43
C LEU A 602 -24.14 18.88 25.17
N ILE A 603 -24.22 19.92 24.33
CA ILE A 603 -23.34 20.11 23.18
C ILE A 603 -22.43 21.30 23.46
N THR A 604 -21.16 21.03 23.74
CA THR A 604 -20.11 22.05 23.85
C THR A 604 -19.62 22.47 22.48
N GLY A 605 -19.72 23.77 22.15
CA GLY A 605 -19.57 24.29 20.79
C GLY A 605 -20.87 24.23 19.96
N GLY A 606 -22.02 24.10 20.62
CA GLY A 606 -23.32 23.84 19.98
C GLY A 606 -23.82 24.94 19.04
N THR A 607 -23.29 26.16 19.15
CA THR A 607 -23.60 27.30 18.27
C THR A 607 -22.80 27.34 16.97
N GLY A 608 -21.75 26.51 16.84
CA GLY A 608 -20.91 26.43 15.64
C GLY A 608 -21.57 25.64 14.49
N GLY A 609 -20.98 25.71 13.29
CA GLY A 609 -21.49 25.03 12.09
C GLY A 609 -21.69 23.52 12.29
N LEU A 610 -20.70 22.84 12.87
CA LEU A 610 -20.76 21.41 13.21
C LEU A 610 -21.71 21.13 14.38
N GLY A 611 -21.71 21.98 15.41
CA GLY A 611 -22.62 21.87 16.56
C GLY A 611 -24.09 21.87 16.14
N ARG A 612 -24.45 22.71 15.16
CA ARG A 612 -25.79 22.76 14.56
C ARG A 612 -26.14 21.51 13.76
N ILE A 613 -25.19 20.94 13.02
CA ILE A 613 -25.39 19.69 12.26
C ILE A 613 -25.61 18.53 13.24
N LEU A 614 -24.79 18.45 14.29
CA LEU A 614 -24.92 17.44 15.35
C LEU A 614 -26.23 17.59 16.12
N ALA A 615 -26.60 18.80 16.53
CA ALA A 615 -27.88 19.08 17.17
C ALA A 615 -29.06 18.62 16.31
N ARG A 616 -29.03 18.94 15.01
CA ARG A 616 -30.05 18.48 14.06
C ARG A 616 -30.10 16.97 14.00
N HIS A 617 -28.95 16.30 13.90
CA HIS A 617 -28.85 14.85 13.85
C HIS A 617 -29.41 14.18 15.11
N LEU A 618 -29.09 14.69 16.30
CA LEU A 618 -29.58 14.17 17.57
C LEU A 618 -31.11 14.30 17.69
N VAL A 619 -31.68 15.39 17.19
CA VAL A 619 -33.14 15.58 17.16
C VAL A 619 -33.79 14.68 16.11
N THR A 620 -33.29 14.67 14.86
CA THR A 620 -33.97 13.99 13.75
C THR A 620 -33.76 12.48 13.72
N ARG A 621 -32.58 11.99 14.13
CA ARG A 621 -32.23 10.56 14.08
C ARG A 621 -32.40 9.87 15.43
N HIS A 622 -32.13 10.57 16.53
CA HIS A 622 -32.14 9.99 17.88
C HIS A 622 -33.30 10.48 18.76
N GLY A 623 -34.14 11.41 18.28
CA GLY A 623 -35.35 11.84 18.99
C GLY A 623 -35.12 12.65 20.26
N VAL A 624 -33.89 13.14 20.49
CA VAL A 624 -33.54 13.92 21.69
C VAL A 624 -34.37 15.21 21.75
N ARG A 625 -35.04 15.46 22.88
CA ARG A 625 -35.94 16.62 23.08
C ARG A 625 -35.30 17.78 23.83
N HIS A 626 -34.31 17.49 24.66
CA HIS A 626 -33.65 18.48 25.50
C HIS A 626 -32.18 18.62 25.08
N LEU A 627 -31.86 19.71 24.39
CA LEU A 627 -30.48 20.07 24.04
C LEU A 627 -30.04 21.28 24.85
N LEU A 628 -28.92 21.16 25.55
CA LEU A 628 -28.22 22.29 26.15
C LEU A 628 -27.04 22.64 25.24
N LEU A 629 -27.16 23.73 24.49
CA LEU A 629 -26.09 24.21 23.61
C LEU A 629 -25.23 25.20 24.39
N THR A 630 -23.97 24.84 24.63
CA THR A 630 -22.99 25.78 25.19
C THR A 630 -22.01 26.18 24.11
N SER A 631 -21.64 27.45 24.08
CA SER A 631 -20.55 27.98 23.25
C SER A 631 -19.37 28.29 24.16
N ARG A 632 -18.17 28.38 23.58
CA ARG A 632 -17.11 29.18 24.20
C ARG A 632 -17.50 30.66 24.14
#